data_AF-A0A2C9LE72-F1
#
_entry.id   AF-A0A2C9LE72-F1
#
_cell.length_a   1.000
_cell.length_b   1.000
_cell.length_c   1.000
_cell.angle_alpha   90.00
_cell.angle_beta   90.00
_cell.angle_gamma   90.00
#
_symmetry.space_group_name_H-M   'P 1'
#
loop_
_entity.id
_entity.type
_entity.pdbx_description
1 polymer ?
#
loop_
_entity_poly.entity_id
_entity_poly.type
_entity_poly.pdbx_seq_one_letter_code
_entity_poly.pdbx_strand_id
1 'polypeptide(L)'
;MVVASFLVKNLNIHWHIGRDWFWNCLFDADLGNNSTSWQWVSGCGVDPVPYFRIFNPITQGEKFDKNGEYTRKYVPELMYMPDSYLFKPWMAKESILKSANVVIGKSYPAPIVDLISSRNSAL
;
A
#
# COMPACT_ATOMS: atom_id res chain seq x y z
N MET A 1 2.62 -6.82 5.18
CA MET A 1 1.21 -6.66 5.62
C MET A 1 0.45 -5.64 4.78
N VAL A 2 0.83 -4.34 4.73
CA VAL A 2 0.06 -3.29 4.03
C VAL A 2 -0.15 -3.62 2.55
N VAL A 3 0.91 -3.97 1.83
CA VAL A 3 0.84 -4.32 0.40
C VAL A 3 -0.03 -5.56 0.13
N ALA A 4 0.03 -6.56 1.03
CA ALA A 4 -0.81 -7.75 0.92
C ALA A 4 -2.29 -7.43 1.15
N SER A 5 -2.59 -6.58 2.13
CA SER A 5 -3.96 -6.11 2.38
C SER A 5 -4.48 -5.27 1.22
N PHE A 6 -3.63 -4.43 0.62
CA PHE A 6 -4.01 -3.63 -0.54
C PHE A 6 -4.35 -4.53 -1.73
N LEU A 7 -3.51 -5.53 -2.03
CA LEU A 7 -3.76 -6.51 -3.09
C LEU A 7 -5.09 -7.25 -2.88
N VAL A 8 -5.29 -7.84 -1.70
CA VAL A 8 -6.46 -8.70 -1.44
C VAL A 8 -7.73 -7.90 -1.26
N LYS A 9 -7.69 -6.80 -0.48
CA LYS A 9 -8.89 -6.12 -0.01
C LYS A 9 -9.22 -4.83 -0.74
N ASN A 10 -8.24 -4.15 -1.34
CA ASN A 10 -8.50 -2.95 -2.14
C ASN A 10 -8.59 -3.26 -3.64
N LEU A 11 -7.78 -4.20 -4.13
CA LEU A 11 -7.80 -4.60 -5.54
C LEU A 11 -8.66 -5.85 -5.81
N ASN A 12 -9.16 -6.53 -4.77
CA ASN A 12 -9.90 -7.79 -4.88
C ASN A 12 -9.16 -8.87 -5.69
N ILE A 13 -7.82 -8.90 -5.57
CA ILE A 13 -6.98 -9.87 -6.25
C ILE A 13 -6.71 -11.06 -5.31
N HIS A 14 -6.84 -12.28 -5.85
CA HIS A 14 -6.65 -13.50 -5.07
C HIS A 14 -5.21 -13.58 -4.49
N TRP A 15 -5.10 -13.90 -3.21
CA TRP A 15 -3.85 -13.85 -2.44
C TRP A 15 -2.73 -14.75 -2.99
N HIS A 16 -3.07 -15.84 -3.70
CA HIS A 16 -2.08 -16.68 -4.39
C HIS A 16 -1.18 -15.89 -5.35
N ILE A 17 -1.72 -14.87 -6.05
CA ILE A 17 -0.93 -14.05 -6.97
C ILE A 17 0.17 -13.30 -6.21
N GLY A 18 -0.18 -12.76 -5.04
CA GLY A 18 0.77 -12.09 -4.17
C GLY A 18 1.79 -13.05 -3.53
N ARG A 19 1.34 -14.23 -3.10
CA ARG A 19 2.20 -15.30 -2.58
C ARG A 19 3.26 -15.69 -3.60
N ASP A 20 2.86 -15.92 -4.84
CA ASP A 20 3.74 -16.37 -5.93
C ASP A 20 4.71 -15.25 -6.35
N TRP A 21 4.27 -13.99 -6.32
CA TRP A 21 5.18 -12.85 -6.49
C TRP A 21 6.23 -12.80 -5.39
N PHE A 22 5.81 -12.93 -4.13
CA PHE A 22 6.73 -12.91 -2.97
C PHE A 22 7.72 -14.07 -3.02
N TRP A 23 7.28 -15.25 -3.44
CA TRP A 23 8.16 -16.41 -3.65
C TRP A 23 9.31 -16.13 -4.61
N ASN A 24 9.06 -15.35 -5.66
CA ASN A 24 10.06 -15.04 -6.68
C ASN A 24 10.94 -13.82 -6.34
N CYS A 25 10.49 -12.93 -5.44
CA CYS A 25 11.18 -11.67 -5.16
C CYS A 25 11.91 -11.63 -3.80
N LEU A 26 11.48 -12.44 -2.84
CA LEU A 26 12.02 -12.41 -1.49
C LEU A 26 13.19 -13.40 -1.33
N PHE A 27 14.32 -12.88 -0.84
CA PHE A 27 15.47 -13.72 -0.49
C PHE A 27 15.17 -14.68 0.69
N ASP A 28 14.27 -14.27 1.58
CA ASP A 28 13.83 -15.03 2.76
C ASP A 28 12.52 -15.80 2.50
N ALA A 29 12.19 -16.07 1.23
CA ALA A 29 10.99 -16.82 0.87
C ALA A 29 10.99 -18.20 1.54
N ASP A 30 10.04 -18.39 2.45
CA ASP A 30 9.76 -19.66 3.13
C ASP A 30 8.31 -20.08 2.89
N LEU A 31 8.10 -21.36 2.61
CA LEU A 31 6.77 -21.89 2.24
C LEU A 31 5.75 -21.71 3.37
N GLY A 32 6.15 -21.99 4.61
CA GLY A 32 5.28 -21.90 5.78
C GLY A 32 4.93 -20.46 6.12
N ASN A 33 5.95 -19.62 6.28
CA ASN A 33 5.81 -18.21 6.67
C ASN A 33 5.08 -17.41 5.60
N ASN A 34 5.41 -17.59 4.31
CA ASN A 34 4.77 -16.87 3.22
C ASN A 34 3.28 -17.26 3.13
N SER A 35 2.98 -18.56 3.07
CA SER A 35 1.60 -19.05 2.93
C SER A 35 0.72 -18.63 4.12
N THR A 36 1.23 -18.79 5.34
CA THR A 36 0.47 -18.45 6.57
C THR A 36 0.22 -16.94 6.66
N SER A 37 1.23 -16.12 6.32
CA SER A 37 1.09 -14.66 6.34
C SER A 37 0.05 -14.17 5.33
N TRP A 38 -0.01 -14.76 4.13
CA TRP A 38 -1.01 -14.41 3.13
C TRP A 38 -2.42 -14.83 3.56
N GLN A 39 -2.59 -16.04 4.10
CA GLN A 39 -3.88 -16.50 4.64
C GLN A 39 -4.38 -15.56 5.74
N TRP A 40 -3.49 -15.21 6.69
CA TRP A 40 -3.79 -14.31 7.80
C TRP A 40 -4.28 -12.94 7.33
N VAL A 41 -3.65 -12.36 6.29
CA VAL A 41 -4.08 -11.08 5.71
C VAL A 41 -5.40 -11.22 4.94
N SER A 42 -5.61 -12.34 4.25
CA SER A 42 -6.85 -12.61 3.49
C SER A 42 -8.04 -13.03 4.34
N GLY A 43 -7.90 -13.06 5.67
CA GLY A 43 -9.02 -13.37 6.56
C GLY A 43 -9.34 -14.86 6.68
N CYS A 44 -8.41 -15.75 6.31
CA CYS A 44 -8.59 -17.21 6.41
C CYS A 44 -7.40 -17.87 7.14
N GLY A 45 -7.53 -19.14 7.48
CA GLY A 45 -6.50 -19.88 8.20
C GLY A 45 -6.58 -19.69 9.72
N VAL A 46 -5.44 -19.83 10.41
CA VAL A 46 -5.33 -19.79 11.88
C VAL A 46 -5.19 -18.34 12.35
N ASP A 47 -6.02 -17.96 13.32
CA ASP A 47 -6.08 -16.62 13.94
C ASP A 47 -6.01 -15.43 12.96
N PRO A 48 -6.81 -15.43 11.88
CA PRO A 48 -6.70 -14.43 10.85
C PRO A 48 -7.13 -13.05 11.36
N VAL A 49 -6.57 -12.01 10.74
CA VAL A 49 -7.18 -10.69 10.87
C VAL A 49 -8.54 -10.72 10.18
N PRO A 50 -9.64 -10.32 10.86
CA PRO A 50 -10.96 -10.35 10.26
C PRO A 50 -11.00 -9.64 8.89
N TYR A 51 -11.70 -10.23 7.91
CA TYR A 51 -11.68 -9.73 6.54
C TYR A 51 -12.06 -8.25 6.45
N PHE A 52 -13.09 -7.83 7.20
CA PHE A 52 -13.57 -6.45 7.29
C PHE A 52 -12.56 -5.43 7.83
N ARG A 53 -11.46 -5.89 8.44
CA ARG A 53 -10.34 -5.04 8.86
C ARG A 53 -9.41 -4.77 7.68
N ILE A 54 -9.75 -3.73 6.92
CA ILE A 54 -8.97 -3.22 5.78
C ILE A 54 -8.01 -2.14 6.28
N PHE A 55 -6.71 -2.34 6.06
CA PHE A 55 -5.69 -1.36 6.42
C PHE A 55 -5.69 -0.21 5.41
N ASN A 56 -5.86 1.03 5.87
CA ASN A 56 -5.74 2.21 5.00
C ASN A 56 -4.24 2.52 4.77
N PRO A 57 -3.70 2.41 3.54
CA PRO A 57 -2.27 2.62 3.28
C PRO A 57 -1.77 3.99 3.72
N ILE A 58 -2.62 5.02 3.64
CA ILE A 58 -2.28 6.40 4.03
C ILE A 58 -2.00 6.46 5.53
N THR A 59 -2.95 5.98 6.36
CA THR A 59 -2.78 6.04 7.82
C THR A 59 -1.71 5.08 8.33
N GLN A 60 -1.45 3.99 7.61
CA GLN A 60 -0.30 3.13 7.90
C GLN A 60 1.02 3.84 7.61
N GLY A 61 1.13 4.55 6.48
CA GLY A 61 2.29 5.39 6.17
C GLY A 61 2.52 6.46 7.24
N GLU A 62 1.49 7.26 7.53
CA GLU A 62 1.56 8.31 8.56
C GLU A 62 1.95 7.75 9.95
N LYS A 63 1.57 6.51 10.27
CA LYS A 63 1.89 5.86 11.55
C LYS A 63 3.30 5.28 11.61
N PHE A 64 3.72 4.57 10.56
CA PHE A 64 4.93 3.74 10.57
C PHE A 64 6.14 4.38 9.87
N ASP A 65 5.92 5.41 9.06
CA ASP A 65 6.95 6.17 8.36
C ASP A 65 6.75 7.68 8.61
N LYS A 66 6.71 8.09 9.89
CA LYS A 66 6.32 9.45 10.31
C LYS A 66 7.07 10.57 9.58
N ASN A 67 8.37 10.39 9.35
CA ASN A 67 9.24 11.36 8.68
C ASN A 67 9.32 11.14 7.15
N GLY A 68 8.68 10.08 6.65
CA GLY A 68 8.74 9.72 5.24
C GLY A 68 10.08 9.16 4.77
N GLU A 69 10.99 8.82 5.67
CA GLU A 69 12.35 8.38 5.33
C GLU A 69 12.33 7.13 4.44
N TYR A 70 11.47 6.17 4.75
CA TYR A 70 11.30 4.97 3.94
C TYR A 70 10.75 5.33 2.55
N THR A 71 9.66 6.11 2.54
CA THR A 71 8.97 6.47 1.30
C THR A 71 9.86 7.29 0.38
N ARG A 72 10.56 8.30 0.89
CA ARG A 72 11.47 9.14 0.09
C ARG A 72 12.69 8.37 -0.42
N LYS A 73 13.14 7.35 0.31
CA LYS A 73 14.24 6.47 -0.13
C LYS A 73 13.85 5.61 -1.32
N TYR A 74 12.66 5.01 -1.30
CA TYR A 74 12.22 4.05 -2.32
C TYR A 74 11.32 4.65 -3.40
N VAL A 75 10.82 5.87 -3.20
CA VAL A 75 10.01 6.65 -4.15
C VAL A 75 10.63 8.06 -4.28
N PRO A 76 11.83 8.16 -4.90
CA PRO A 76 12.61 9.39 -4.93
C PRO A 76 11.91 10.54 -5.67
N GLU A 77 10.97 10.27 -6.56
CA GLU A 77 10.13 11.28 -7.20
C GLU A 77 9.27 12.07 -6.20
N LEU A 78 9.02 11.55 -5.00
CA LEU A 78 8.31 12.23 -3.91
C LEU A 78 9.25 12.87 -2.87
N MET A 79 10.57 12.89 -3.12
CA MET A 79 11.58 13.33 -2.14
C MET A 79 11.32 14.72 -1.56
N TYR A 80 10.74 15.65 -2.33
CA TYR A 80 10.46 17.02 -1.91
C TYR A 80 8.99 17.26 -1.49
N MET A 81 8.16 16.22 -1.47
CA MET A 81 6.77 16.36 -1.03
C MET A 81 6.70 16.72 0.46
N PRO A 82 5.90 17.69 0.90
CA PRO A 82 5.67 17.92 2.33
C PRO A 82 5.05 16.70 3.01
N ASP A 83 5.40 16.44 4.28
CA ASP A 83 4.94 15.26 5.03
C ASP A 83 3.42 15.12 5.06
N SER A 84 2.70 16.23 5.12
CA SER A 84 1.22 16.28 5.10
C SER A 84 0.59 15.71 3.84
N TYR A 85 1.34 15.62 2.74
CA TYR A 85 0.88 15.10 1.45
C TYR A 85 1.68 13.88 0.95
N LEU A 86 2.72 13.46 1.66
CA LEU A 86 3.62 12.40 1.20
C LEU A 86 2.89 11.09 0.87
N PHE A 87 1.94 10.69 1.71
CA PHE A 87 1.16 9.46 1.53
C PHE A 87 -0.12 9.65 0.69
N LYS A 88 -0.39 10.88 0.24
CA LYS A 88 -1.60 11.27 -0.51
C LYS A 88 -1.30 12.41 -1.48
N PRO A 89 -0.31 12.27 -2.38
CA PRO A 89 0.14 13.38 -3.22
C PRO A 89 -0.95 13.92 -4.16
N TRP A 90 -1.89 13.08 -4.59
CA TRP A 90 -3.04 13.49 -5.42
C TRP A 90 -4.03 14.43 -4.72
N MET A 91 -3.97 14.56 -3.39
CA MET A 91 -4.78 15.52 -2.63
C MET A 91 -4.08 16.88 -2.46
N ALA A 92 -2.82 17.00 -2.89
CA ALA A 92 -2.06 18.24 -2.78
C ALA A 92 -2.55 19.29 -3.78
N LYS A 93 -2.50 20.56 -3.38
CA LYS A 93 -2.76 21.70 -4.29
C LYS A 93 -1.71 21.73 -5.39
N GLU A 94 -2.09 22.25 -6.55
CA GLU A 94 -1.19 22.37 -7.71
C GLU A 94 0.10 23.15 -7.38
N SER A 95 0.04 24.17 -6.52
CA SER A 95 1.21 24.92 -6.06
C SER A 95 2.21 24.05 -5.28
N ILE A 96 1.72 23.11 -4.46
CA ILE A 96 2.54 22.20 -3.67
C ILE A 96 3.18 21.16 -4.59
N LEU A 97 2.41 20.58 -5.50
CA LEU A 97 2.90 19.64 -6.50
C LEU A 97 4.00 20.27 -7.36
N LYS A 98 3.81 21.51 -7.81
CA LYS A 98 4.84 22.28 -8.53
C LYS A 98 6.10 22.50 -7.70
N SER A 99 5.97 22.90 -6.42
CA SER A 99 7.13 23.09 -5.55
C SER A 99 7.92 21.81 -5.28
N ALA A 100 7.25 20.66 -5.28
CA ALA A 100 7.86 19.34 -5.10
C ALA A 100 8.31 18.70 -6.43
N ASN A 101 8.09 19.36 -7.57
CA ASN A 101 8.35 18.85 -8.91
C ASN A 101 7.62 17.52 -9.22
N VAL A 102 6.38 17.38 -8.73
CA VAL A 102 5.54 16.18 -8.94
C VAL A 102 4.38 16.50 -9.88
N VAL A 103 4.20 15.66 -10.90
CA VAL A 103 3.07 15.67 -11.82
C VAL A 103 2.34 14.34 -11.74
N ILE A 104 1.13 14.35 -11.17
CA ILE A 104 0.29 13.16 -11.05
C ILE A 104 -0.07 12.62 -12.44
N GLY A 105 0.08 11.32 -12.64
CA GLY A 105 -0.10 10.63 -13.92
C GLY A 105 1.13 10.64 -14.83
N LYS A 106 2.20 11.36 -14.46
CA LYS A 106 3.46 11.38 -15.23
C LYS A 106 4.67 11.02 -14.38
N SER A 107 4.99 11.83 -13.37
CA SER A 107 6.13 11.55 -12.49
C SER A 107 5.76 10.58 -11.36
N TYR A 108 4.50 10.62 -10.92
CA TYR A 108 3.95 9.68 -9.94
C TYR A 108 2.52 9.32 -10.35
N PRO A 109 2.08 8.06 -10.28
CA PRO A 109 0.76 7.66 -10.78
C PRO A 109 -0.38 8.25 -9.94
N ALA A 110 -1.55 8.40 -10.57
CA ALA A 110 -2.80 8.57 -9.83
C ALA A 110 -3.15 7.27 -9.07
N PRO A 111 -3.94 7.33 -7.99
CA PRO A 111 -4.42 6.13 -7.32
C PRO A 111 -5.15 5.21 -8.31
N ILE A 112 -4.74 3.95 -8.37
CA ILE A 112 -5.38 2.95 -9.24
C ILE A 112 -6.79 2.56 -8.75
N VAL A 113 -7.10 2.86 -7.48
CA VAL A 113 -8.40 2.60 -6.87
C VAL A 113 -8.69 3.65 -5.80
N ASP A 114 -9.96 4.03 -5.64
CA ASP A 114 -10.39 4.84 -4.51
C ASP A 114 -10.50 3.99 -3.23
N LEU A 115 -9.95 4.48 -2.11
CA LEU A 115 -9.86 3.72 -0.87
C LEU A 115 -11.21 3.54 -0.17
N ILE A 116 -12.15 4.48 -0.34
CA ILE A 116 -13.48 4.41 0.28
C ILE A 116 -14.36 3.44 -0.52
N SER A 117 -14.40 3.61 -1.84
CA SER A 117 -15.14 2.75 -2.75
C SER A 117 -14.64 1.31 -2.68
N SER A 118 -13.32 1.08 -2.76
CA SER A 118 -12.77 -0.28 -2.65
C SER A 118 -13.05 -0.93 -1.30
N ARG A 119 -12.99 -0.17 -0.21
CA ARG A 119 -13.39 -0.66 1.11
C ARG A 119 -14.85 -1.12 1.10
N ASN A 120 -15.76 -0.34 0.53
CA ASN A 120 -17.18 -0.70 0.48
C ASN A 120 -17.43 -1.91 -0.42
N SER A 121 -16.72 -2.03 -1.54
CA SER A 121 -16.84 -3.19 -2.44
C SER A 121 -16.29 -4.49 -1.85
N ALA A 122 -15.39 -4.42 -0.88
CA ALA A 122 -14.82 -5.58 -0.20
C ALA A 122 -15.62 -6.02 1.04
N LEU A 123 -16.58 -5.23 1.51
CA LEU A 123 -17.44 -5.55 2.66
C LEU A 123 -18.77 -6.12 2.18
#